data_AF-A0A2L2N7Z1-F1
#
_entry.id   AF-A0A2L2N7Z1-F1
#
_cell.length_a   1.000
_cell.length_b   1.000
_cell.length_c   1.000
_cell.angle_alpha   90.00
_cell.angle_beta   90.00
_cell.angle_gamma   90.00
#
_symmetry.space_group_name_H-M   'P 1'
#
loop_
_entity.id
_entity.type
_entity.pdbx_description
1 polymer ?
#
loop_
_entity_poly.entity_id
_entity_poly.type
_entity_poly.pdbx_seq_one_letter_code
_entity_poly.pdbx_strand_id
1 'polypeptide(L)'
;MDFYVSVLNYYYSKKRWETLQSLSRFCGWLSPFEKFCIICDRPLHLRFDNENRLHAEGEPAIEFIDGYSLYSYHGVTLPEKYGKIHPQQWQSQWLLTEENAELRRVLIQGIGYARICQELQAIELDNWQEYTLLKIDADVDEEAIYLLKMTCPSTSFIHALRVPPNMNSAREAISWVNWGVDPEEFGVQT
;
A
#
# COMPACT_ATOMS: atom_id res chain seq x y z
N MET A 1 1.30 -7.66 -32.70
CA MET A 1 1.09 -6.82 -33.90
C MET A 1 -0.26 -6.13 -33.89
N ASP A 2 -1.28 -6.73 -33.27
CA ASP A 2 -2.64 -6.19 -33.36
C ASP A 2 -2.87 -4.92 -32.53
N PHE A 3 -2.72 -4.95 -31.20
CA PHE A 3 -3.24 -3.88 -30.33
C PHE A 3 -2.91 -2.43 -30.77
N TYR A 4 -1.65 -2.11 -31.05
CA TYR A 4 -1.27 -0.73 -31.43
C TYR A 4 -1.80 -0.30 -32.81
N VAL A 5 -2.01 -1.24 -33.73
CA VAL A 5 -2.52 -0.95 -35.07
C VAL A 5 -4.04 -1.01 -35.10
N SER A 6 -4.63 -2.08 -34.56
CA SER A 6 -6.07 -2.33 -34.63
C SER A 6 -6.87 -1.61 -33.54
N VAL A 7 -6.28 -1.32 -32.38
CA VAL A 7 -6.97 -0.63 -31.28
C VAL A 7 -6.59 0.85 -31.23
N LEU A 8 -5.29 1.16 -31.30
CA LEU A 8 -4.81 2.55 -31.18
C LEU A 8 -4.71 3.29 -32.53
N ASN A 9 -5.01 2.62 -33.64
CA ASN A 9 -5.03 3.16 -35.01
C ASN A 9 -3.73 3.91 -35.39
N TYR A 10 -2.59 3.42 -34.87
CA TYR A 10 -1.31 4.10 -34.99
C TYR A 10 -0.66 3.83 -36.36
N TYR A 11 -0.56 4.87 -37.19
CA TYR A 11 0.16 4.82 -38.47
C TYR A 11 1.67 4.93 -38.24
N TYR A 12 2.42 3.86 -38.54
CA TYR A 12 3.86 3.83 -38.35
C TYR A 12 4.66 3.44 -39.59
N SER A 13 5.91 3.90 -39.64
CA SER A 13 6.91 3.42 -40.60
C SER A 13 7.32 1.99 -40.25
N LYS A 14 7.17 1.06 -41.20
CA LYS A 14 7.56 -0.35 -41.06
C LYS A 14 8.97 -0.51 -40.46
N LYS A 15 9.94 0.27 -40.96
CA LYS A 15 11.33 0.26 -40.49
C LYS A 15 11.47 0.67 -39.01
N ARG A 16 10.76 1.73 -38.58
CA ARG A 16 10.79 2.19 -37.18
C ARG A 16 10.19 1.14 -36.25
N TRP A 17 9.13 0.48 -36.69
CA TRP A 17 8.49 -0.57 -35.92
C TRP A 17 9.32 -1.85 -35.82
N GLU A 18 9.93 -2.30 -36.91
CA GLU A 18 10.90 -3.41 -36.89
C GLU A 18 12.06 -3.11 -35.92
N THR A 19 12.50 -1.85 -35.89
CA THR A 19 13.53 -1.41 -34.94
C THR A 19 13.03 -1.50 -33.49
N LEU A 20 11.83 -1.00 -33.19
CA LEU A 20 11.22 -1.09 -31.85
C LEU A 20 10.96 -2.54 -31.42
N GLN A 21 10.54 -3.41 -32.34
CA GLN A 21 10.37 -4.84 -32.09
C GLN A 21 11.69 -5.54 -31.78
N SER A 22 12.75 -5.20 -32.52
CA SER A 22 14.09 -5.74 -32.26
C SER A 22 14.57 -5.31 -30.88
N LEU A 23 14.47 -4.01 -30.59
CA LEU A 23 14.86 -3.46 -29.28
C LEU A 23 14.06 -4.09 -28.14
N SER A 24 12.74 -4.24 -28.26
CA SER A 24 11.92 -4.86 -27.21
C SER A 24 12.23 -6.34 -27.00
N ARG A 25 12.61 -7.05 -28.07
CA ARG A 25 12.98 -8.45 -28.00
C ARG A 25 14.31 -8.64 -27.28
N PHE A 26 15.33 -7.86 -27.64
CA PHE A 26 16.72 -8.08 -27.19
C PHE A 26 17.15 -7.22 -25.99
N CYS A 27 16.56 -6.05 -25.78
CA CYS A 27 17.01 -5.07 -24.77
C CYS A 27 15.97 -4.81 -23.66
N GLY A 28 14.82 -5.49 -23.67
CA GLY A 28 13.73 -5.21 -22.74
C GLY A 28 12.89 -3.99 -23.16
N TRP A 29 12.03 -3.51 -22.27
CA TRP A 29 11.18 -2.35 -22.57
C TRP A 29 11.98 -1.04 -22.47
N LEU A 30 11.91 -0.24 -23.52
CA LEU A 30 12.51 1.09 -23.56
C LEU A 30 11.42 2.11 -23.25
N SER A 31 11.68 2.98 -22.28
CA SER A 31 10.80 4.12 -21.96
C SER A 31 11.44 5.41 -22.45
N PRO A 32 11.18 5.83 -23.70
CA PRO A 32 11.73 7.05 -24.27
C PRO A 32 10.97 8.29 -23.75
N PHE A 33 11.74 9.32 -23.40
CA PHE A 33 11.28 10.68 -23.11
C PHE A 33 11.91 11.66 -24.11
N GLU A 34 11.52 12.93 -24.08
CA GLU A 34 11.98 13.93 -25.05
C GLU A 34 13.52 14.05 -25.12
N LYS A 35 14.22 13.93 -23.97
CA LYS A 35 15.67 14.17 -23.86
C LYS A 35 16.48 12.99 -23.31
N PHE A 36 15.82 11.91 -22.87
CA PHE A 36 16.49 10.75 -22.29
C PHE A 36 15.64 9.50 -22.52
N CYS A 37 16.24 8.32 -22.32
CA CYS A 37 15.53 7.06 -22.38
C CYS A 37 15.94 6.21 -21.16
N ILE A 38 14.95 5.60 -20.52
CA ILE A 38 15.18 4.63 -19.46
C ILE A 38 15.23 3.24 -20.10
N ILE A 39 16.31 2.52 -19.81
CA ILE A 39 16.55 1.14 -20.26
C ILE A 39 16.82 0.32 -19.01
N CYS A 40 16.14 -0.82 -18.89
CA CYS A 40 16.40 -1.81 -17.85
C CYS A 40 16.41 -3.21 -18.45
N ASP A 41 17.15 -4.11 -17.82
CA ASP A 41 17.11 -5.52 -18.17
C ASP A 41 15.70 -6.09 -17.99
N ARG A 42 15.39 -7.15 -18.73
CA ARG A 42 14.11 -7.86 -18.55
C ARG A 42 14.10 -8.50 -17.15
N PRO A 43 13.06 -8.27 -16.32
CA PRO A 43 12.95 -8.96 -15.04
C PRO A 43 12.97 -10.48 -15.23
N LEU A 44 13.67 -11.18 -14.35
CA LEU A 44 13.62 -12.64 -14.21
C LEU A 44 12.21 -13.08 -13.78
N HIS A 45 11.64 -12.32 -12.85
CA HIS A 45 10.28 -12.56 -12.36
C HIS A 45 9.47 -11.27 -12.35
N LEU A 46 8.20 -11.41 -12.72
CA LEU A 46 7.20 -10.36 -12.67
C LEU A 46 5.89 -11.00 -12.22
N ARG A 47 5.49 -10.71 -10.98
CA ARG A 47 4.36 -11.35 -10.29
C ARG A 47 3.25 -10.33 -10.05
N PHE A 48 2.01 -10.77 -10.28
CA PHE A 48 0.81 -9.95 -10.13
C PHE A 48 -0.27 -10.70 -9.37
N ASP A 49 -1.19 -9.96 -8.76
CA ASP A 49 -2.44 -10.50 -8.27
C ASP A 49 -3.48 -10.64 -9.40
N ASN A 50 -4.68 -11.12 -9.04
CA ASN A 50 -5.78 -11.34 -9.99
C ASN A 50 -6.32 -10.04 -10.61
N GLU A 51 -5.98 -8.87 -10.06
CA GLU A 51 -6.33 -7.55 -10.60
C GLU A 51 -5.20 -6.95 -11.46
N ASN A 52 -4.17 -7.74 -11.78
CA ASN A 52 -2.96 -7.31 -12.49
C ASN A 52 -2.15 -6.23 -11.77
N ARG A 53 -2.21 -6.18 -10.43
CA ARG A 53 -1.36 -5.30 -9.62
C ARG A 53 -0.11 -6.06 -9.18
N LEU A 54 1.03 -5.39 -9.10
CA LEU A 54 2.27 -6.01 -8.61
C LEU A 54 2.05 -6.59 -7.21
N HIS A 55 2.30 -7.89 -7.06
CA HIS A 55 2.04 -8.58 -5.81
C HIS A 55 2.84 -9.88 -5.72
N ALA A 56 3.45 -10.11 -4.56
CA ALA A 56 4.04 -11.37 -4.15
C ALA A 56 4.15 -11.43 -2.62
N GLU A 57 4.13 -12.63 -2.05
CA GLU A 57 4.12 -12.85 -0.60
C GLU A 57 5.42 -13.52 -0.13
N GLY A 58 6.28 -12.77 0.56
CA GLY A 58 7.57 -13.26 1.04
C GLY A 58 8.66 -13.40 -0.04
N GLU A 59 8.38 -12.96 -1.27
CA GLU A 59 9.31 -12.95 -2.39
C GLU A 59 9.12 -11.67 -3.23
N PRO A 60 10.10 -11.29 -4.09
CA PRO A 60 9.97 -10.08 -4.90
C PRO A 60 8.81 -10.16 -5.89
N ALA A 61 8.04 -9.08 -6.02
CA ALA A 61 7.08 -8.93 -7.11
C ALA A 61 7.81 -8.68 -8.45
N ILE A 62 8.97 -8.02 -8.41
CA ILE A 62 9.89 -7.87 -9.54
C ILE A 62 11.28 -8.29 -9.09
N GLU A 63 11.95 -9.13 -9.87
CA GLU A 63 13.35 -9.52 -9.63
C GLU A 63 14.13 -9.39 -10.92
N PHE A 64 15.27 -8.70 -10.88
CA PHE A 64 16.17 -8.50 -12.01
C PHE A 64 17.42 -9.37 -11.89
N ILE A 65 18.11 -9.56 -13.02
CA ILE A 65 19.28 -10.46 -13.11
C ILE A 65 20.49 -9.95 -12.32
N ASP A 66 20.56 -8.65 -12.05
CA ASP A 66 21.60 -8.02 -11.22
C ASP A 66 21.31 -8.15 -9.71
N GLY A 67 20.20 -8.78 -9.34
CA GLY A 67 19.75 -8.95 -7.96
C GLY A 67 18.87 -7.81 -7.44
N TYR A 68 18.64 -6.75 -8.22
CA TYR A 68 17.69 -5.71 -7.82
C TYR A 68 16.29 -6.31 -7.72
N SER A 69 15.60 -6.02 -6.61
CA SER A 69 14.32 -6.63 -6.28
C SER A 69 13.34 -5.58 -5.77
N LEU A 70 12.09 -5.69 -6.20
CA LEU A 70 10.98 -4.88 -5.72
C LEU A 70 9.94 -5.78 -5.08
N TYR A 71 9.61 -5.50 -3.83
CA TYR A 71 8.52 -6.20 -3.13
C TYR A 71 7.25 -5.39 -3.27
N SER A 72 6.12 -6.06 -3.48
CA SER A 72 4.83 -5.37 -3.59
C SER A 72 3.71 -6.26 -3.06
N TYR A 73 2.69 -5.63 -2.50
CA TYR A 73 1.51 -6.28 -1.97
C TYR A 73 0.26 -5.55 -2.48
N HIS A 74 -0.47 -6.18 -3.40
CA HIS A 74 -1.67 -5.62 -4.03
C HIS A 74 -1.45 -4.23 -4.62
N GLY A 75 -0.32 -4.05 -5.31
CA GLY A 75 0.06 -2.81 -5.98
C GLY A 75 0.82 -1.80 -5.12
N VAL A 76 0.90 -1.99 -3.80
CA VAL A 76 1.71 -1.13 -2.93
C VAL A 76 3.12 -1.68 -2.84
N THR A 77 4.11 -0.84 -3.14
CA THR A 77 5.52 -1.21 -2.98
C THR A 77 5.90 -1.29 -1.50
N LEU A 78 6.46 -2.42 -1.09
CA LEU A 78 6.87 -2.67 0.29
C LEU A 78 8.36 -2.42 0.47
N PRO A 79 8.77 -1.81 1.61
CA PRO A 79 10.13 -1.94 2.09
C PRO A 79 10.52 -3.41 2.26
N GLU A 80 11.80 -3.70 2.00
CA GLU A 80 12.37 -5.04 2.08
C GLU A 80 12.13 -5.72 3.44
N LYS A 81 12.16 -4.94 4.54
CA LYS A 81 11.87 -5.40 5.92
C LYS A 81 10.51 -6.11 6.06
N TYR A 82 9.54 -5.77 5.21
CA TYR A 82 8.22 -6.40 5.19
C TYR A 82 8.09 -7.38 4.03
N GLY A 83 8.53 -6.98 2.84
CA GLY A 83 8.33 -7.73 1.61
C GLY A 83 9.01 -9.11 1.57
N LYS A 84 10.15 -9.27 2.26
CA LYS A 84 10.85 -10.56 2.36
C LYS A 84 10.18 -11.57 3.28
N ILE A 85 9.21 -11.14 4.09
CA ILE A 85 8.57 -11.97 5.09
C ILE A 85 7.17 -12.28 4.58
N HIS A 86 6.78 -13.54 4.62
CA HIS A 86 5.43 -13.94 4.23
C HIS A 86 4.39 -13.27 5.16
N PRO A 87 3.24 -12.76 4.66
CA PRO A 87 2.26 -12.04 5.49
C PRO A 87 1.77 -12.78 6.74
N GLN A 88 1.68 -14.11 6.66
CA GLN A 88 1.36 -14.97 7.81
C GLN A 88 2.36 -14.82 8.99
N GLN A 89 3.60 -14.40 8.71
CA GLN A 89 4.67 -14.17 9.68
C GLN A 89 4.85 -12.68 10.01
N TRP A 90 4.04 -11.79 9.44
CA TRP A 90 4.10 -10.37 9.80
C TRP A 90 3.74 -10.17 11.28
N GLN A 91 4.42 -9.21 11.90
CA GLN A 91 4.30 -8.94 13.34
C GLN A 91 3.44 -7.69 13.57
N SER A 92 2.43 -7.79 14.45
CA SER A 92 1.55 -6.66 14.77
C SER A 92 2.31 -5.48 15.38
N GLN A 93 3.41 -5.75 16.09
CA GLN A 93 4.25 -4.73 16.72
C GLN A 93 4.84 -3.72 15.72
N TRP A 94 5.02 -4.11 14.45
CA TRP A 94 5.52 -3.18 13.43
C TRP A 94 4.60 -1.97 13.22
N LEU A 95 3.30 -2.11 13.51
CA LEU A 95 2.32 -1.02 13.40
C LEU A 95 2.59 0.13 14.37
N LEU A 96 3.24 -0.15 15.50
CA LEU A 96 3.51 0.83 16.56
C LEU A 96 4.58 1.84 16.13
N THR A 97 5.51 1.40 15.28
CA THR A 97 6.65 2.20 14.79
C THR A 97 6.52 2.65 13.34
N GLU A 98 5.63 2.05 12.55
CA GLU A 98 5.46 2.42 11.14
C GLU A 98 4.68 3.73 11.04
N GLU A 99 5.31 4.76 10.49
CA GLU A 99 4.75 6.12 10.37
C GLU A 99 3.92 6.29 9.09
N ASN A 100 4.31 5.60 8.01
CA ASN A 100 3.63 5.73 6.73
C ASN A 100 2.24 5.09 6.80
N ALA A 101 1.21 5.92 6.64
CA ALA A 101 -0.19 5.49 6.72
C ALA A 101 -0.57 4.45 5.67
N GLU A 102 0.00 4.51 4.47
CA GLU A 102 -0.25 3.53 3.41
C GLU A 102 0.37 2.17 3.75
N LEU A 103 1.61 2.14 4.26
CA LEU A 103 2.23 0.90 4.73
C LEU A 103 1.50 0.32 5.95
N ARG A 104 1.06 1.17 6.88
CA ARG A 104 0.26 0.73 8.03
C ARG A 104 -1.04 0.07 7.58
N ARG A 105 -1.74 0.64 6.59
CA ARG A 105 -2.93 0.03 5.98
C ARG A 105 -2.62 -1.35 5.40
N VAL A 106 -1.53 -1.48 4.65
CA VAL A 106 -1.13 -2.77 4.06
C VAL A 106 -0.83 -3.81 5.14
N LEU A 107 -0.08 -3.44 6.18
CA LEU A 107 0.21 -4.33 7.31
C LEU A 107 -1.07 -4.76 8.02
N ILE A 108 -2.02 -3.84 8.25
CA ILE A 108 -3.33 -4.17 8.85
C ILE A 108 -4.11 -5.16 8.01
N GLN A 109 -4.14 -4.97 6.69
CA GLN A 109 -4.83 -5.87 5.77
C GLN A 109 -4.18 -7.26 5.73
N GLY A 110 -2.84 -7.33 5.63
CA GLY A 110 -2.13 -8.59 5.54
C GLY A 110 -2.09 -9.39 6.84
N ILE A 111 -1.96 -8.73 7.99
CA ILE A 111 -2.00 -9.40 9.32
C ILE A 111 -3.43 -9.77 9.71
N GLY A 112 -4.39 -8.89 9.38
CA GLY A 112 -5.78 -8.98 9.79
C GLY A 112 -6.06 -8.31 11.13
N TYR A 113 -7.13 -7.51 11.17
CA TYR A 113 -7.51 -6.70 12.33
C TYR A 113 -7.71 -7.51 13.61
N ALA A 114 -8.42 -8.64 13.54
CA ALA A 114 -8.70 -9.47 14.72
C ALA A 114 -7.40 -9.96 15.40
N ARG A 115 -6.42 -10.38 14.59
CA ARG A 115 -5.11 -10.82 15.08
C ARG A 115 -4.35 -9.66 15.72
N ILE A 116 -4.39 -8.48 15.12
CA ILE A 116 -3.75 -7.27 15.66
C ILE A 116 -4.33 -6.90 17.02
N CYS A 117 -5.67 -6.85 17.15
CA CYS A 117 -6.30 -6.53 18.42
C CYS A 117 -5.95 -7.53 19.52
N GLN A 118 -5.85 -8.81 19.17
CA GLN A 118 -5.45 -9.86 20.10
C GLN A 118 -3.97 -9.75 20.51
N GLU A 119 -3.06 -9.62 19.54
CA GLU A 119 -1.60 -9.58 19.80
C GLU A 119 -1.15 -8.29 20.48
N LEU A 120 -1.77 -7.15 20.16
CA LEU A 120 -1.47 -5.85 20.77
C LEU A 120 -2.37 -5.53 21.97
N GLN A 121 -3.27 -6.43 22.36
CA GLN A 121 -4.21 -6.22 23.45
C GLN A 121 -4.98 -4.89 23.31
N ALA A 122 -5.38 -4.55 22.08
CA ALA A 122 -6.02 -3.28 21.78
C ALA A 122 -7.40 -3.19 22.44
N ILE A 123 -7.64 -2.09 23.15
CA ILE A 123 -8.88 -1.78 23.85
C ILE A 123 -9.65 -0.74 23.04
N GLU A 124 -10.90 -1.05 22.69
CA GLU A 124 -11.79 -0.04 22.10
C GLU A 124 -12.27 0.93 23.19
N LEU A 125 -11.94 2.21 23.04
CA LEU A 125 -12.33 3.26 23.99
C LEU A 125 -13.66 3.90 23.62
N ASP A 126 -13.89 4.13 22.33
CA ASP A 126 -15.10 4.78 21.83
C ASP A 126 -15.37 4.40 20.37
N ASN A 127 -16.63 4.47 19.96
CA ASN A 127 -17.08 4.18 18.60
C ASN A 127 -18.04 5.27 18.12
N TRP A 128 -17.77 5.82 16.93
CA TRP A 128 -18.61 6.85 16.32
C TRP A 128 -18.64 6.67 14.80
N GLN A 129 -19.81 6.34 14.25
CA GLN A 129 -20.00 6.00 12.82
C GLN A 129 -19.01 4.90 12.36
N GLU A 130 -18.24 5.12 11.30
CA GLU A 130 -17.21 4.20 10.80
C GLU A 130 -15.88 4.26 11.58
N TYR A 131 -15.79 5.14 12.59
CA TYR A 131 -14.58 5.37 13.37
C TYR A 131 -14.62 4.65 14.73
N THR A 132 -13.49 4.04 15.09
CA THR A 132 -13.26 3.46 16.42
C THR A 132 -11.97 4.03 17.00
N LEU A 133 -12.04 4.58 18.20
CA LEU A 133 -10.84 4.95 18.95
C LEU A 133 -10.32 3.73 19.71
N LEU A 134 -9.07 3.38 19.44
CA LEU A 134 -8.38 2.25 20.05
C LEU A 134 -7.24 2.74 20.92
N LYS A 135 -7.02 2.04 22.03
CA LYS A 135 -5.88 2.22 22.92
C LYS A 135 -5.09 0.92 23.00
N ILE A 136 -3.79 1.03 22.81
CA ILE A 136 -2.84 -0.05 23.06
C ILE A 136 -2.00 0.42 24.25
N ASP A 137 -2.08 -0.32 25.35
CA ASP A 137 -1.21 -0.07 26.50
C ASP A 137 0.23 -0.40 26.09
N ALA A 138 1.14 0.51 26.42
CA ALA A 138 2.57 0.28 26.25
C ALA A 138 3.12 -0.38 27.53
N ASP A 139 4.32 -0.97 27.43
CA ASP A 139 5.01 -1.52 28.59
C ASP A 139 5.30 -0.41 29.63
N VAL A 140 5.62 -0.83 30.85
CA VAL A 140 5.90 0.10 31.97
C VAL A 140 7.00 1.09 31.55
N ASP A 141 6.71 2.40 31.70
CA ASP A 141 7.52 3.57 31.32
C ASP A 141 7.36 4.09 29.88
N GLU A 142 6.48 3.50 29.05
CA GLU A 142 6.14 4.01 27.72
C GLU A 142 4.75 4.66 27.65
N GLU A 143 4.59 5.64 26.75
CA GLU A 143 3.31 6.31 26.53
C GLU A 143 2.36 5.42 25.70
N ALA A 144 1.13 5.26 26.19
CA ALA A 144 0.11 4.45 25.50
C ALA A 144 -0.15 4.96 24.07
N ILE A 145 -0.37 4.02 23.16
CA ILE A 145 -0.58 4.31 21.74
C ILE A 145 -2.07 4.38 21.45
N TYR A 146 -2.51 5.53 20.93
CA TYR A 146 -3.88 5.75 20.51
C TYR A 146 -3.96 5.69 18.98
N LEU A 147 -4.90 4.88 18.49
CA LEU A 147 -5.16 4.70 17.07
C LEU A 147 -6.62 5.03 16.76
N LEU A 148 -6.83 5.89 15.77
CA LEU A 148 -8.13 6.06 15.16
C LEU A 148 -8.26 5.07 14.00
N LYS A 149 -9.10 4.06 14.19
CA LYS A 149 -9.51 3.13 13.13
C LYS A 149 -10.65 3.76 12.33
N MET A 150 -10.60 3.64 11.01
CA MET A 150 -11.72 3.88 10.11
C MET A 150 -11.95 2.64 9.26
N THR A 151 -13.20 2.20 9.17
CA THR A 151 -13.59 1.10 8.27
C THR A 151 -14.29 1.68 7.05
N CYS A 152 -13.66 1.64 5.88
CA CYS A 152 -14.21 2.22 4.67
C CYS A 152 -15.51 1.47 4.28
N PRO A 153 -16.69 2.14 4.21
CA PRO A 153 -17.95 1.46 3.96
C PRO A 153 -18.05 0.77 2.60
N SER A 154 -17.34 1.26 1.59
CA SER A 154 -17.39 0.74 0.22
C SER A 154 -16.42 -0.42 -0.05
N THR A 155 -15.26 -0.42 0.60
CA THR A 155 -14.20 -1.42 0.36
C THR A 155 -13.99 -2.37 1.53
N SER A 156 -14.58 -2.08 2.69
CA SER A 156 -14.29 -2.72 3.98
C SER A 156 -12.82 -2.63 4.40
N PHE A 157 -12.02 -1.80 3.73
CA PHE A 157 -10.62 -1.59 4.11
C PHE A 157 -10.54 -0.84 5.44
N ILE A 158 -9.64 -1.34 6.30
CA ILE A 158 -9.36 -0.73 7.59
C ILE A 158 -8.15 0.19 7.43
N HIS A 159 -8.35 1.44 7.79
CA HIS A 159 -7.32 2.45 7.91
C HIS A 159 -7.11 2.73 9.39
N ALA A 160 -5.86 2.91 9.81
CA ALA A 160 -5.55 3.33 11.17
C ALA A 160 -4.53 4.47 11.17
N LEU A 161 -4.83 5.51 11.93
CA LEU A 161 -3.94 6.65 12.12
C LEU A 161 -3.60 6.79 13.59
N ARG A 162 -2.33 7.07 13.89
CA ARG A 162 -1.94 7.44 15.24
C ARG A 162 -2.49 8.82 15.55
N VAL A 163 -3.10 8.93 16.72
CA VAL A 163 -3.66 10.19 17.23
C VAL A 163 -3.04 10.49 18.60
N PRO A 164 -3.10 11.75 19.06
CA PRO A 164 -2.59 12.11 20.37
C PRO A 164 -3.08 11.20 21.49
N PRO A 165 -2.18 10.85 22.42
CA PRO A 165 -2.56 10.17 23.64
C PRO A 165 -3.45 11.12 24.46
N ASN A 166 -4.44 10.58 25.16
CA ASN A 166 -5.46 11.29 25.97
C ASN A 166 -6.71 11.78 25.22
N MET A 167 -6.93 11.39 23.97
CA MET A 167 -8.24 11.56 23.34
C MET A 167 -9.30 10.71 24.02
N ASN A 168 -10.52 11.24 24.13
CA ASN A 168 -11.60 10.62 24.88
C ASN A 168 -12.74 10.09 24.00
N SER A 169 -12.77 10.45 22.71
CA SER A 169 -13.79 9.96 21.77
C SER A 169 -13.25 9.78 20.36
N ALA A 170 -13.90 8.90 19.59
CA ALA A 170 -13.62 8.70 18.18
C ALA A 170 -13.92 9.97 17.36
N ARG A 171 -14.99 10.71 17.71
CA ARG A 171 -15.33 12.01 17.09
C ARG A 171 -14.22 13.05 17.28
N GLU A 172 -13.72 13.21 18.50
CA GLU A 172 -12.60 14.11 18.80
C GLU A 172 -11.35 13.74 18.00
N ALA A 173 -11.05 12.45 17.91
CA ALA A 173 -9.91 11.95 17.17
C ALA A 173 -10.00 12.22 15.66
N ILE A 174 -11.18 12.00 15.05
CA ILE A 174 -11.34 12.29 13.61
C ILE A 174 -11.35 13.80 13.34
N SER A 175 -11.89 14.62 14.24
CA SER A 175 -11.75 16.08 14.14
C SER A 175 -10.28 16.50 14.12
N TRP A 176 -9.47 15.95 15.03
CA TRP A 176 -8.05 16.26 15.10
C TRP A 176 -7.30 15.86 13.82
N VAL A 177 -7.59 14.66 13.28
CA VAL A 177 -7.01 14.20 12.00
C VAL A 177 -7.34 15.17 10.86
N ASN A 178 -8.54 15.76 10.88
CA ASN A 178 -9.00 16.74 9.90
C ASN A 178 -8.74 18.19 10.33
N TRP A 179 -7.67 18.44 11.09
CA TRP A 179 -7.23 19.80 11.47
C TRP A 179 -8.28 20.62 12.24
N GLY A 180 -9.12 19.94 13.04
CA GLY A 180 -10.14 20.57 13.90
C GLY A 180 -11.50 20.77 13.24
N VAL A 181 -11.70 20.33 12.00
CA VAL A 181 -13.00 20.36 11.34
C VAL A 181 -13.94 19.32 11.98
N ASP A 182 -15.17 19.72 12.29
CA ASP A 182 -16.15 18.77 12.83
C ASP A 182 -16.58 17.77 11.74
N PRO A 183 -16.62 16.46 12.04
CA PRO A 183 -17.08 15.44 11.11
C PRO A 183 -18.46 15.63 10.51
N GLU A 184 -19.37 16.32 11.20
CA GLU A 184 -20.69 16.66 10.65
C GLU A 184 -20.59 17.71 9.52
N GLU A 185 -19.46 18.42 9.45
CA GLU A 185 -19.12 19.37 8.38
C GLU A 185 -18.29 18.72 7.25
N PHE A 186 -17.99 17.41 7.34
CA PHE A 186 -17.48 16.63 6.21
C PHE A 186 -18.61 16.53 5.18
N GLY A 187 -18.88 17.63 4.48
CA GLY A 187 -20.01 17.76 3.58
C GLY A 187 -20.08 16.55 2.66
N VAL A 188 -21.30 16.03 2.53
CA VAL A 188 -21.68 15.00 1.56
C VAL A 188 -21.12 15.41 0.20
N GLN A 189 -19.96 14.89 -0.17
CA GLN A 189 -19.44 15.04 -1.53
C GLN A 189 -20.24 14.06 -2.38
N THR A 190 -21.34 14.56 -2.94
CA THR A 190 -22.11 13.94 -4.03
C THR A 190 -21.24 13.70 -5.25
#